data_AF-A0A943HIZ0-F1
#
_entry.id   AF-A0A943HIZ0-F1
#
_cell.length_a   1.000
_cell.length_b   1.000
_cell.length_c   1.000
_cell.angle_alpha   90.00
_cell.angle_beta   90.00
_cell.angle_gamma   90.00
#
_symmetry.space_group_name_H-M   'P 1'
#
loop_
_entity.id
_entity.type
_entity.pdbx_description
1 polymer ?
#
loop_
_entity_poly.entity_id
_entity_poly.type
_entity_poly.pdbx_seq_one_letter_code
_entity_poly.pdbx_strand_id
1 'polypeptide(L)'
;MRAYTFTENGYTFKRINKKQARQAYSNGLTVRFCPCNLRPGSPFRLDMDINKINQNCAGETFDSIVNAFEWYNCRDSETGKYTAFYIPVETVDRFTGETPTAGTLGTVEQYAYSYMEG
;
A
#
# COMPACT_ATOMS: atom_id res chain seq x y z
N MET A 1 14.59 -3.05 4.27
CA MET A 1 13.37 -3.52 3.57
C MET A 1 13.76 -3.94 2.16
N ARG A 2 13.39 -5.15 1.71
CA ARG A 2 13.64 -5.58 0.32
C ARG A 2 12.59 -4.95 -0.61
N ALA A 3 13.01 -4.46 -1.76
CA ALA A 3 12.09 -4.00 -2.80
C ALA A 3 11.18 -5.16 -3.24
N TYR A 4 9.90 -4.88 -3.43
CA TYR A 4 8.92 -5.85 -3.91
C TYR A 4 7.77 -5.12 -4.58
N THR A 5 7.30 -5.67 -5.70
CA THR A 5 6.12 -5.23 -6.43
C THR A 5 5.26 -6.43 -6.81
N PHE A 6 3.96 -6.24 -6.90
CA PHE A 6 3.01 -7.25 -7.37
C PHE A 6 1.82 -6.59 -8.03
N THR A 7 1.07 -7.34 -8.83
CA THR A 7 -0.13 -6.82 -9.52
C THR A 7 -1.35 -7.60 -9.04
N GLU A 8 -2.42 -6.89 -8.70
CA GLU A 8 -3.71 -7.45 -8.31
C GLU A 8 -4.83 -6.60 -8.94
N ASN A 9 -5.81 -7.24 -9.57
CA ASN A 9 -6.98 -6.59 -10.17
C ASN A 9 -6.65 -5.40 -11.10
N GLY A 10 -5.55 -5.50 -11.85
CA GLY A 10 -5.08 -4.44 -12.76
C GLY A 10 -4.24 -3.34 -12.11
N TYR A 11 -4.09 -3.34 -10.77
CA TYR A 11 -3.27 -2.38 -10.05
C TYR A 11 -1.92 -2.97 -9.67
N THR A 12 -0.84 -2.20 -9.89
CA THR A 12 0.49 -2.56 -9.43
C THR A 12 0.73 -1.96 -8.06
N PHE A 13 1.13 -2.78 -7.10
CA PHE A 13 1.47 -2.35 -5.75
C PHE A 13 2.97 -2.39 -5.55
N LYS A 14 3.48 -1.40 -4.81
CA LYS A 14 4.89 -1.27 -4.47
C LYS A 14 5.10 -1.23 -2.98
N ARG A 15 6.10 -2.00 -2.50
CA ARG A 15 6.48 -1.99 -1.10
C ARG A 15 7.14 -0.66 -0.72
N ILE A 16 6.67 -0.08 0.37
CA ILE A 16 7.16 1.19 0.93
C ILE A 16 7.52 1.04 2.40
N ASN A 17 8.37 1.94 2.91
CA ASN A 17 8.74 1.92 4.31
C ASN A 17 7.65 2.50 5.23
N LYS A 18 7.76 2.26 6.55
CA LYS A 18 6.76 2.72 7.54
C LYS A 18 6.57 4.26 7.53
N LYS A 19 7.62 5.04 7.25
CA LYS A 19 7.54 6.51 7.19
C LYS A 19 6.68 6.96 6.00
N GLN A 20 6.90 6.37 4.82
CA GLN A 20 6.10 6.63 3.63
C GLN A 20 4.65 6.17 3.82
N ALA A 21 4.44 5.01 4.44
CA ALA A 21 3.10 4.48 4.74
C ALA A 21 2.33 5.41 5.69
N ARG A 22 2.97 5.91 6.75
CA ARG A 22 2.38 6.90 7.66
C ARG A 22 1.96 8.15 6.91
N GLN A 23 2.83 8.68 6.04
CA GLN A 23 2.53 9.88 5.25
C GLN A 23 1.36 9.66 4.28
N ALA A 24 1.33 8.52 3.58
CA ALA A 24 0.25 8.15 2.68
C ALA A 24 -1.09 8.08 3.43
N TYR A 25 -1.12 7.39 4.58
CA TYR A 25 -2.31 7.29 5.43
C TYR A 25 -2.77 8.67 5.93
N SER A 26 -1.87 9.51 6.43
CA SER A 26 -2.20 10.87 6.88
C SER A 26 -2.80 11.73 5.75
N ASN A 27 -2.33 11.54 4.52
CA ASN A 27 -2.88 12.19 3.32
C ASN A 27 -4.24 11.62 2.89
N GLY A 28 -4.74 10.57 3.54
CA GLY A 28 -6.01 9.91 3.20
C GLY A 28 -5.89 8.91 2.06
N LEU A 29 -4.69 8.48 1.72
CA LEU A 29 -4.45 7.44 0.72
C LEU A 29 -4.63 6.05 1.35
N THR A 30 -5.00 5.07 0.52
CA THR A 30 -5.08 3.67 0.95
C THR A 30 -3.69 3.05 1.01
N VAL A 31 -3.40 2.40 2.13
CA VAL A 31 -2.15 1.65 2.34
C VAL A 31 -2.52 0.21 2.63
N ARG A 32 -1.92 -0.72 1.89
CA ARG A 32 -2.11 -2.14 2.12
C ARG A 32 -1.12 -2.67 3.13
N PHE A 33 -1.65 -3.33 4.15
CA PHE A 33 -0.89 -3.99 5.21
C PHE A 33 -0.84 -5.49 4.91
N CYS A 34 0.31 -6.13 5.17
CA CYS A 34 0.46 -7.58 5.08
C CYS A 34 1.56 -8.03 6.05
N PRO A 35 1.45 -9.18 6.73
CA PRO A 35 2.54 -9.71 7.55
C PRO A 35 3.81 -9.92 6.72
N CYS A 36 4.97 -9.58 7.26
CA CYS A 36 6.19 -9.40 6.46
C CYS A 36 6.76 -10.69 5.81
N ASN A 37 6.37 -11.87 6.30
CA ASN A 37 6.75 -13.15 5.71
C ASN A 37 5.68 -13.72 4.76
N LEU A 38 4.51 -13.08 4.68
CA LEU A 38 3.42 -13.47 3.80
C LEU A 38 3.43 -12.65 2.50
N ARG A 39 2.64 -13.13 1.54
CA ARG A 39 2.46 -12.46 0.24
C ARG A 39 1.09 -11.78 0.19
N PRO A 40 1.04 -10.47 -0.11
CA PRO A 40 -0.23 -9.79 -0.37
C PRO A 40 -0.90 -10.35 -1.64
N GLY A 41 -2.23 -10.24 -1.73
CA GLY A 41 -3.02 -10.81 -2.82
C GLY A 41 -3.11 -12.35 -2.82
N SER A 42 -2.79 -13.00 -1.69
CA SER A 42 -3.02 -14.43 -1.51
C SER A 42 -4.54 -14.74 -1.55
N PRO A 43 -4.98 -15.92 -2.03
CA PRO A 43 -6.39 -16.31 -1.99
C PRO A 43 -7.03 -16.25 -0.60
N PHE A 44 -6.22 -16.35 0.46
CA PHE A 44 -6.67 -16.24 1.85
C PHE A 44 -6.78 -14.79 2.37
N ARG A 45 -6.44 -13.79 1.54
CA ARG A 45 -6.55 -12.34 1.83
C ARG A 45 -6.08 -11.97 3.23
N LEU A 46 -4.85 -12.36 3.53
CA LEU A 46 -4.15 -12.06 4.80
C LEU A 46 -3.58 -10.63 4.81
N ASP A 47 -3.86 -9.87 3.77
CA ASP A 47 -3.59 -8.47 3.60
C ASP A 47 -4.87 -7.62 3.76
N MET A 48 -4.69 -6.39 4.23
CA MET A 48 -5.80 -5.47 4.54
C MET A 48 -5.53 -4.08 4.00
N ASP A 49 -6.53 -3.48 3.36
CA ASP A 49 -6.49 -2.11 2.88
C ASP A 49 -6.94 -1.14 3.98
N ILE A 50 -6.02 -0.24 4.35
CA ILE A 50 -6.20 0.71 5.44
C ILE A 50 -6.26 2.11 4.86
N ASN A 51 -7.37 2.81 5.11
CA ASN A 51 -7.58 4.22 4.77
C ASN A 51 -8.23 4.93 5.97
N LYS A 52 -7.88 6.21 6.20
CA LYS A 52 -8.44 7.00 7.31
C LYS A 52 -9.97 7.18 7.25
N ILE A 53 -10.56 7.04 6.05
CA ILE A 53 -12.00 7.17 5.82
C ILE A 53 -12.74 5.86 6.16
N ASN A 54 -12.04 4.73 6.23
CA ASN A 54 -12.65 3.45 6.60
C ASN A 54 -13.22 3.52 8.03
N GLN A 55 -14.45 3.03 8.24
CA GLN A 55 -15.13 3.10 9.54
C GLN A 55 -14.30 2.47 10.68
N ASN A 56 -13.60 1.37 10.38
CA ASN A 56 -12.72 0.67 11.33
C ASN A 56 -11.41 1.41 11.65
N CYS A 57 -11.17 2.56 11.02
CA CYS A 57 -9.99 3.39 11.19
C CYS A 57 -10.34 4.83 11.61
N ALA A 58 -11.63 5.14 11.79
CA ALA A 58 -12.09 6.49 12.08
C ALA A 58 -11.60 6.95 13.46
N GLY A 59 -10.83 8.05 13.48
CA GLY A 59 -10.27 8.62 14.71
C GLY A 59 -9.01 7.93 15.23
N GLU A 60 -8.55 6.85 14.59
CA GLU A 60 -7.34 6.13 14.99
C GLU A 60 -6.07 6.74 14.37
N THR A 61 -4.95 6.62 15.08
CA THR A 61 -3.64 7.00 14.54
C THR A 61 -3.05 5.86 13.71
N PHE A 62 -2.22 6.19 12.72
CA PHE A 62 -1.51 5.18 11.91
C PHE A 62 -0.75 4.17 12.78
N ASP A 63 -0.06 4.64 13.83
CA ASP A 63 0.72 3.76 14.70
C ASP A 63 -0.17 2.87 15.59
N SER A 64 -1.34 3.34 16.02
CA SER A 64 -2.35 2.52 16.72
C SER A 64 -2.82 1.36 15.85
N ILE A 65 -3.15 1.65 14.58
CA ILE A 65 -3.61 0.63 13.62
C ILE A 65 -2.50 -0.36 13.30
N VAL A 66 -1.25 0.09 13.13
CA VAL A 66 -0.11 -0.81 12.93
C VAL A 66 0.08 -1.73 14.13
N ASN A 67 0.03 -1.20 15.36
CA ASN A 67 0.17 -2.00 16.57
C ASN A 67 -0.92 -3.06 16.68
N ALA A 68 -2.18 -2.68 16.39
CA ALA A 68 -3.29 -3.63 16.37
C ALA A 68 -3.08 -4.71 15.29
N PHE A 69 -2.71 -4.32 14.08
CA PHE A 69 -2.46 -5.25 12.98
C PHE A 69 -1.35 -6.25 13.32
N GLU A 70 -0.23 -5.77 13.88
CA GLU A 70 0.91 -6.61 14.27
C GLU A 70 0.52 -7.57 15.39
N TRP A 71 -0.22 -7.11 16.39
CA TRP A 71 -0.72 -7.95 17.48
C TRP A 71 -1.57 -9.13 16.99
N TYR A 72 -2.49 -8.87 16.06
CA TYR A 72 -3.40 -9.90 15.57
C TYR A 72 -2.81 -10.78 14.47
N ASN A 73 -1.90 -10.27 13.64
CA ASN A 73 -1.52 -10.95 12.38
C ASN A 73 -0.02 -11.26 12.25
N CYS A 74 0.84 -10.68 13.10
CA CYS A 74 2.30 -10.81 13.00
C CYS A 74 2.89 -11.46 14.27
N ARG A 75 2.55 -12.72 14.54
CA ARG A 75 2.74 -13.36 15.86
C ARG A 75 4.02 -14.19 15.99
N ASP A 76 4.53 -14.72 14.89
CA ASP A 76 5.54 -15.79 14.92
C ASP A 76 6.50 -15.72 13.72
N SER A 77 7.33 -16.76 13.55
CA SER A 77 8.25 -16.85 12.41
C SER A 77 7.56 -17.17 11.08
N GLU A 78 6.35 -17.70 11.10
CA GLU A 78 5.59 -18.03 9.88
C GLU A 78 5.02 -16.75 9.25
N THR A 79 4.36 -15.94 10.06
CA THR A 79 3.74 -14.67 9.66
C THR A 79 4.73 -13.50 9.66
N GLY A 80 5.76 -13.59 10.48
CA GLY A 80 6.72 -12.52 10.76
C GLY A 80 6.25 -11.63 11.92
N LYS A 81 7.14 -10.79 12.44
CA LYS A 81 6.88 -9.92 13.62
C LYS A 81 6.48 -8.48 13.27
N TYR A 82 6.40 -8.14 11.99
CA TYR A 82 6.22 -6.77 11.53
C TYR A 82 5.28 -6.69 10.33
N THR A 83 4.64 -5.55 10.19
CA THR A 83 3.84 -5.23 9.00
C THR A 83 4.74 -4.83 7.82
N ALA A 84 4.46 -5.38 6.65
CA ALA A 84 4.89 -4.85 5.36
C ALA A 84 3.81 -3.94 4.76
N PHE A 85 4.23 -2.81 4.21
CA PHE A 85 3.33 -1.78 3.66
C PHE A 85 3.47 -1.70 2.15
N TYR A 86 2.35 -1.55 1.46
CA TYR A 86 2.30 -1.38 0.01
C TYR A 86 1.32 -0.27 -0.36
N ILE A 87 1.60 0.42 -1.46
CA ILE A 87 0.68 1.38 -2.09
C ILE A 87 0.49 1.03 -3.56
N PRO A 88 -0.70 1.25 -4.13
CA PRO A 88 -0.90 1.15 -5.56
C PRO A 88 -0.13 2.29 -6.25
N VAL A 89 0.57 1.95 -7.32
CA VAL A 89 1.37 2.89 -8.10
C VAL A 89 1.09 2.73 -9.59
N GLU A 90 1.25 3.83 -10.30
CA GLU A 90 1.19 3.89 -11.75
C GLU A 90 2.32 4.76 -12.29
N THR A 91 2.64 4.58 -13.56
CA THR A 91 3.61 5.41 -14.27
C THR A 91 2.87 6.41 -15.14
N VAL A 92 3.16 7.68 -14.94
CA VAL A 92 2.55 8.78 -15.71
C VAL A 92 3.62 9.61 -16.40
N ASP A 93 3.21 10.36 -17.42
CA ASP A 93 4.02 11.41 -18.00
C ASP A 93 4.37 12.43 -16.91
N ARG A 94 5.66 12.70 -16.74
CA ARG A 94 6.15 13.54 -15.64
C ARG A 94 5.73 15.01 -15.74
N PHE A 95 5.26 15.46 -16.91
CA PHE A 95 4.90 16.84 -17.18
C PHE A 95 3.38 17.05 -17.19
N THR A 96 2.61 16.07 -17.66
CA THR A 96 1.15 16.18 -17.76
C THR A 96 0.41 15.40 -16.67
N GLY A 97 1.03 14.37 -16.09
CA GLY A 97 0.37 13.44 -15.18
C GLY A 97 -0.57 12.44 -15.88
N GLU A 98 -0.60 12.43 -17.22
CA GLU A 98 -1.42 11.52 -18.02
C GLU A 98 -0.69 10.20 -18.32
N THR A 99 -1.42 9.22 -18.85
CA THR A 99 -0.84 7.95 -19.33
C THR A 99 0.26 8.22 -20.37
N PRO A 100 1.48 7.66 -20.21
CA PRO A 100 2.56 7.88 -21.16
C PRO A 100 2.20 7.40 -22.57
N THR A 101 2.63 8.15 -23.57
CA THR A 101 2.50 7.78 -24.98
C THR A 101 3.88 7.56 -25.61
N ALA A 102 3.93 7.14 -26.88
CA ALA A 102 5.20 6.98 -27.60
C ALA A 102 6.02 8.30 -27.68
N GLY A 103 5.37 9.46 -27.52
CA GLY A 103 6.03 10.78 -27.49
C GLY A 103 6.44 11.26 -26.10
N THR A 104 6.15 10.51 -25.03
CA THR A 104 6.45 10.94 -23.67
C THR A 104 7.97 11.02 -23.45
N LEU A 105 8.44 12.22 -23.12
CA LEU A 105 9.87 12.52 -22.95
C LEU A 105 10.43 12.10 -21.58
N GLY A 106 9.55 11.79 -20.62
CA GLY A 106 9.95 11.26 -19.33
C GLY A 106 8.75 10.87 -18.48
N THR A 107 8.96 9.89 -17.61
CA THR A 107 7.91 9.35 -16.75
C THR A 107 8.25 9.52 -15.27
N VAL A 108 7.22 9.46 -14.44
CA VAL A 108 7.35 9.43 -12.98
C VAL A 108 6.38 8.39 -12.42
N GLU A 109 6.77 7.77 -11.31
CA GLU A 109 5.88 6.90 -10.54
C GLU A 109 5.05 7.76 -9.57
N GLN A 110 3.74 7.55 -9.57
CA GLN A 110 2.83 8.20 -8.63
C GLN A 110 1.88 7.19 -7.99
N TYR A 111 1.14 7.64 -6.99
CA TYR A 111 0.04 6.86 -6.41
C TYR A 111 -1.10 6.72 -7.42
N ALA A 112 -1.60 5.51 -7.64
CA ALA A 112 -2.72 5.27 -8.55
C ALA A 112 -4.06 5.63 -7.87
N TYR A 113 -4.54 6.86 -8.09
CA TYR A 113 -5.73 7.39 -7.42
C TYR A 113 -7.03 6.65 -7.78
N SER A 114 -7.11 6.11 -9.00
CA SER A 114 -8.23 5.28 -9.46
C SER A 114 -8.48 4.06 -8.57
N TYR A 115 -7.48 3.59 -7.84
CA TYR A 115 -7.64 2.51 -6.85
C TYR A 115 -8.61 2.86 -5.70
N MET A 116 -8.76 4.15 -5.39
CA MET A 116 -9.66 4.62 -4.34
C MET A 116 -11.10 4.88 -4.83
N GLU A 117 -11.34 4.83 -6.14
CA GLU A 117 -12.64 5.10 -6.76
C GLU A 117 -13.52 3.84 -6.90
N GLY A 118 -12.98 2.68 -6.53
CA GLY A 118 -13.64 1.37 -6.58
C GLY A 118 -14.48 1.02 -5.37
#